data_AF-A0AAW0AC23-F1
#
_entry.id   AF-A0AAW0AC23-F1
#
_cell.length_a   1.000
_cell.length_b   1.000
_cell.length_c   1.000
_cell.angle_alpha   90.00
_cell.angle_beta   90.00
_cell.angle_gamma   90.00
#
_symmetry.space_group_name_H-M   'P 1'
#
loop_
_entity.id
_entity.type
_entity.pdbx_description
1 polymer ?
#
loop_
_entity_poly.entity_id
_entity_poly.type
_entity_poly.pdbx_seq_one_letter_code
_entity_poly.pdbx_strand_id
1 'polypeptide(L)'
;MSRLLQISIAFTSLLACSTLVVGEDLANCGFGVQYYPSQYTCQDDNFLCPIIGGDYYLRCGDDTCYSTKQYSCATKTLQPFSPTGTNPLQNCSGSPFDPSTTVCISGFQFCSIVNGIPFIRCGDECYDPSKQRCALGLLYAVGTRAPTCIPEFGPDEYCNYYGCELPPCCPGLFGSGGKCRAF
;
A
#
# COMPACT_ATOMS: atom_id res chain seq x y z
N MET A 1 50.97 17.90 -55.21
CA MET A 1 51.44 17.88 -53.80
C MET A 1 50.21 18.02 -52.91
N SER A 2 49.95 16.96 -52.14
CA SER A 2 48.68 16.61 -51.49
C SER A 2 48.28 17.55 -50.35
N ARG A 3 46.99 17.90 -50.28
CA ARG A 3 46.36 18.51 -49.10
C ARG A 3 45.87 17.38 -48.18
N LEU A 4 46.46 17.28 -46.99
CA LEU A 4 46.03 16.39 -45.91
C LEU A 4 44.80 17.01 -45.23
N LEU A 5 43.66 16.34 -45.34
CA LEU A 5 42.41 16.67 -44.67
C LEU A 5 42.45 16.10 -43.24
N GLN A 6 42.65 16.93 -42.23
CA GLN A 6 42.54 16.55 -40.82
C GLN A 6 41.05 16.45 -40.44
N ILE A 7 40.57 15.24 -40.18
CA ILE A 7 39.22 14.98 -39.67
C ILE A 7 39.32 14.91 -38.15
N SER A 8 38.88 15.97 -37.46
CA SER A 8 38.75 16.01 -36.01
C SER A 8 37.46 15.31 -35.60
N ILE A 9 37.57 14.12 -35.00
CA ILE A 9 36.44 13.39 -34.43
C ILE A 9 36.17 13.94 -33.03
N ALA A 10 35.09 14.72 -32.88
CA ALA A 10 34.61 15.17 -31.59
C ALA A 10 33.85 14.03 -30.90
N PHE A 11 34.41 13.48 -29.82
CA PHE A 11 33.73 12.54 -28.94
C PHE A 11 32.76 13.30 -28.02
N THR A 12 31.49 13.39 -28.43
CA THR A 12 30.40 13.83 -27.55
C THR A 12 30.02 12.70 -26.59
N SER A 13 30.44 12.81 -25.33
CA SER A 13 30.08 11.91 -24.24
C SER A 13 28.60 12.07 -23.87
N LEU A 14 27.78 11.07 -24.22
CA LEU A 14 26.41 10.92 -23.73
C LEU A 14 26.45 10.59 -22.23
N LEU A 15 26.07 11.53 -21.37
CA LEU A 15 25.70 11.22 -19.98
C LEU A 15 24.32 10.54 -20.00
N ALA A 16 24.30 9.22 -19.81
CA ALA A 16 23.09 8.48 -19.49
C ALA A 16 22.71 8.78 -18.03
N CYS A 17 21.64 9.55 -17.85
CA CYS A 17 21.03 9.76 -16.54
C CYS A 17 20.24 8.49 -16.18
N SER A 18 20.87 7.57 -15.44
CA SER A 18 20.21 6.38 -14.94
C SER A 18 19.22 6.79 -13.84
N THR A 19 17.95 6.95 -14.19
CA THR A 19 16.88 7.07 -13.19
C THR A 19 16.82 5.76 -12.41
N LEU A 20 17.13 5.80 -11.12
CA LEU A 20 16.90 4.69 -10.21
C LEU A 20 15.40 4.43 -10.17
N VAL A 21 14.96 3.37 -10.84
CA VAL A 21 13.62 2.83 -10.67
C VAL A 21 13.60 2.24 -9.26
N VAL A 22 12.98 2.95 -8.32
CA VAL A 22 12.69 2.41 -7.00
C VAL A 22 11.60 1.37 -7.22
N GLY A 23 11.96 0.09 -7.15
CA GLY A 23 11.00 -1.00 -7.12
C GLY A 23 10.12 -0.84 -5.87
N GLU A 24 8.82 -0.81 -6.06
CA GLU A 24 7.87 -0.83 -4.95
C GLU A 24 7.77 -2.26 -4.40
N ASP A 25 7.70 -2.39 -3.07
CA ASP A 25 7.48 -3.68 -2.42
C ASP A 25 6.07 -4.20 -2.69
N LEU A 26 5.95 -5.49 -3.04
CA LEU A 26 4.65 -6.16 -3.18
C LEU A 26 4.04 -6.38 -1.79
N ALA A 27 2.74 -6.07 -1.67
CA ALA A 27 1.93 -6.40 -0.49
C ALA A 27 1.05 -7.63 -0.77
N ASN A 28 0.64 -8.33 0.28
CA ASN A 28 -0.30 -9.45 0.18
C ASN A 28 -1.73 -9.00 0.50
N CYS A 29 -2.69 -9.46 -0.29
CA CYS A 29 -4.12 -9.37 -0.04
C CYS A 29 -4.67 -10.80 0.12
N GLY A 30 -5.13 -11.12 1.33
CA GLY A 30 -5.68 -12.44 1.63
C GLY A 30 -4.68 -13.58 1.55
N PHE A 31 -5.13 -14.70 0.97
CA PHE A 31 -4.38 -15.95 0.85
C PHE A 31 -3.30 -15.89 -0.26
N GLY A 32 -2.42 -14.89 -0.19
CA GLY A 32 -1.21 -14.80 -1.01
C GLY A 32 -1.36 -14.07 -2.35
N VAL A 33 -2.42 -13.28 -2.55
CA VAL A 33 -2.50 -12.42 -3.74
C VAL A 33 -1.55 -11.24 -3.56
N GLN A 34 -0.47 -11.22 -4.33
CA GLN A 34 0.47 -10.11 -4.30
C GLN A 34 -0.02 -8.95 -5.18
N TYR A 35 0.11 -7.73 -4.69
CA TYR A 35 -0.27 -6.51 -5.42
C TYR A 35 0.70 -5.37 -5.11
N TYR A 36 0.73 -4.38 -6.00
CA TYR A 36 1.44 -3.13 -5.78
C TYR A 36 0.52 -2.14 -5.05
N PRO A 37 0.86 -1.69 -3.82
CA PRO A 37 0.05 -0.73 -3.07
C PRO A 37 -0.19 0.60 -3.78
N SER A 38 0.66 1.00 -4.72
CA SER A 38 0.47 2.18 -5.57
C SER A 38 -0.60 2.00 -6.65
N GLN A 39 -0.94 0.75 -6.99
CA GLN A 39 -1.86 0.41 -8.07
C GLN A 39 -3.18 -0.17 -7.57
N TYR A 40 -3.21 -0.77 -6.38
CA TYR A 40 -4.41 -1.39 -5.83
C TYR A 40 -4.52 -1.16 -4.31
N THR A 41 -5.75 -1.23 -3.83
CA THR A 41 -6.09 -1.36 -2.41
C THR A 41 -6.67 -2.73 -2.14
N CYS A 42 -6.24 -3.36 -1.05
CA CYS A 42 -6.87 -4.58 -0.55
C CYS A 42 -8.07 -4.23 0.33
N GLN A 43 -9.22 -4.79 -0.01
CA GLN A 43 -10.50 -4.64 0.67
C GLN A 43 -10.92 -6.01 1.22
N ASP A 44 -11.42 -6.04 2.45
CA ASP A 44 -11.95 -7.23 3.14
C ASP A 44 -11.03 -8.46 3.07
N ASP A 45 -9.71 -8.23 3.10
CA ASP A 45 -8.67 -9.26 3.05
C ASP A 45 -8.76 -10.21 1.83
N ASN A 46 -9.49 -9.89 0.77
CA ASN A 46 -9.57 -10.77 -0.40
C ASN A 46 -9.93 -10.10 -1.73
N PHE A 47 -10.19 -8.79 -1.73
CA PHE A 47 -10.68 -8.09 -2.92
C PHE A 47 -9.80 -6.89 -3.24
N LEU A 48 -9.31 -6.82 -4.48
CA LEU A 48 -8.43 -5.72 -4.89
C LEU A 48 -9.22 -4.68 -5.68
N CYS A 49 -9.18 -3.42 -5.21
CA CYS A 49 -9.70 -2.28 -5.96
C CYS A 49 -8.58 -1.42 -6.53
N PRO A 50 -8.64 -1.05 -7.82
CA PRO A 50 -7.58 -0.30 -8.48
C PRO A 50 -7.49 1.14 -7.96
N ILE A 51 -6.30 1.70 -8.07
CA ILE A 51 -6.02 3.12 -7.89
C ILE A 51 -5.89 3.74 -9.27
N ILE A 52 -6.83 4.61 -9.66
CA ILE A 52 -6.89 5.17 -11.00
C ILE A 52 -6.71 6.68 -10.90
N GLY A 53 -5.64 7.21 -11.51
CA GLY A 53 -5.35 8.64 -11.49
C GLY A 53 -5.06 9.19 -10.08
N GLY A 54 -4.57 8.34 -9.17
CA GLY A 54 -4.38 8.67 -7.75
C GLY A 54 -5.65 8.57 -6.90
N ASP A 55 -6.80 8.24 -7.52
CA ASP A 55 -8.04 8.02 -6.79
C ASP A 55 -8.14 6.58 -6.34
N TYR A 56 -8.38 6.41 -5.05
CA TYR A 56 -8.56 5.13 -4.41
C TYR A 56 -10.00 4.67 -4.59
N TYR A 57 -10.17 3.48 -5.17
CA TYR A 57 -11.49 2.90 -5.32
C TYR A 57 -11.76 1.98 -4.13
N LEU A 58 -13.00 1.98 -3.67
CA LEU A 58 -13.47 1.12 -2.57
C LEU A 58 -14.43 0.06 -3.09
N ARG A 59 -14.54 -1.04 -2.38
CA ARG A 59 -15.53 -2.08 -2.68
C ARG A 59 -16.92 -1.63 -2.26
N CYS A 60 -17.90 -1.86 -3.11
CA CYS A 60 -19.32 -1.79 -2.79
C CYS A 60 -20.04 -3.04 -3.27
N GLY A 61 -20.72 -3.71 -2.35
CA GLY A 61 -21.34 -4.99 -2.63
C GLY A 61 -20.31 -6.09 -2.79
N ASP A 62 -20.58 -7.03 -3.68
CA ASP A 62 -19.79 -8.25 -3.75
C ASP A 62 -18.57 -8.09 -4.67
N ASP A 63 -18.69 -7.45 -5.84
CA ASP A 63 -17.58 -7.41 -6.81
C ASP A 63 -17.35 -6.06 -7.50
N THR A 64 -17.85 -4.95 -6.94
CA THR A 64 -17.77 -3.64 -7.61
C THR A 64 -16.84 -2.68 -6.86
N CYS A 65 -15.89 -2.08 -7.59
CA CYS A 65 -15.09 -0.97 -7.09
C CYS A 65 -15.69 0.37 -7.52
N TYR A 66 -15.70 1.37 -6.64
CA TYR A 66 -16.22 2.70 -6.94
C TYR A 66 -15.32 3.81 -6.42
N SER A 67 -15.36 4.97 -7.10
CA SER A 67 -14.71 6.19 -6.63
C SER A 67 -15.60 6.89 -5.60
N THR A 68 -15.05 7.16 -4.42
CA THR A 68 -15.72 7.90 -3.33
C THR A 68 -16.02 9.36 -3.70
N LYS A 69 -15.40 9.88 -4.76
CA LYS A 69 -15.66 11.23 -5.28
C LYS A 69 -16.96 11.32 -6.08
N GLN A 70 -17.43 10.20 -6.62
CA GLN A 70 -18.57 10.15 -7.55
C GLN A 70 -19.76 9.36 -7.00
N TYR A 71 -19.48 8.36 -6.17
CA TYR A 71 -20.49 7.47 -5.62
C TYR A 71 -20.28 7.27 -4.13
N SER A 72 -21.34 6.82 -3.46
CA SER A 72 -21.33 6.32 -2.10
C SER A 72 -21.90 4.90 -2.09
N CYS A 73 -21.51 4.07 -1.13
CA CYS A 73 -22.01 2.71 -1.00
C CYS A 73 -22.97 2.58 0.18
N ALA A 74 -24.26 2.49 -0.09
CA ALA A 74 -25.30 2.28 0.92
C ALA A 74 -25.88 0.87 0.76
N THR A 75 -25.82 0.06 1.82
CA THR A 75 -26.43 -1.28 1.84
C THR A 75 -25.99 -2.13 0.63
N LYS A 76 -24.67 -2.18 0.37
CA LYS A 76 -24.08 -2.86 -0.80
C LYS A 76 -24.51 -2.33 -2.18
N THR A 77 -25.16 -1.17 -2.24
CA THR A 77 -25.64 -0.55 -3.48
C THR A 77 -24.98 0.79 -3.71
N LEU A 78 -24.51 1.04 -4.94
CA LEU A 78 -23.94 2.33 -5.32
C LEU A 78 -25.03 3.38 -5.45
N GLN A 79 -24.81 4.53 -4.84
CA GLN A 79 -25.65 5.72 -4.97
C GLN A 79 -24.79 6.90 -5.44
N PRO A 80 -25.29 7.76 -6.34
CA PRO A 80 -24.58 8.97 -6.75
C PRO A 80 -24.23 9.83 -5.54
N PHE A 81 -23.00 10.35 -5.49
CA PHE A 81 -22.59 11.31 -4.48
C PHE A 81 -23.28 12.66 -4.74
N SER A 82 -23.91 13.24 -3.70
CA SER A 82 -24.60 14.53 -3.81
C SER A 82 -23.93 15.55 -2.88
N PRO A 83 -23.08 16.46 -3.42
CA PRO A 83 -22.34 17.43 -2.60
C PRO A 83 -23.24 18.50 -1.96
N THR A 84 -24.46 18.67 -2.44
CA THR A 84 -25.46 19.63 -1.93
C THR A 84 -26.53 18.97 -1.05
N GLY A 85 -26.56 17.64 -1.00
CA GLY A 85 -27.39 16.91 -0.04
C GLY A 85 -26.65 16.76 1.28
N THR A 86 -27.40 16.63 2.37
CA THR A 86 -26.90 15.91 3.55
C THR A 86 -26.46 14.56 3.03
N ASN A 87 -25.15 14.35 2.82
CA ASN A 87 -24.66 13.04 2.39
C ASN A 87 -25.26 12.02 3.35
N PRO A 88 -26.01 11.02 2.85
CA PRO A 88 -26.61 10.05 3.74
C PRO A 88 -25.45 9.43 4.52
N LEU A 89 -25.50 9.59 5.85
CA LEU A 89 -24.53 8.97 6.73
C LEU A 89 -24.52 7.49 6.38
N GLN A 90 -23.36 7.01 5.95
CA GLN A 90 -23.21 5.63 5.58
C GLN A 90 -23.12 4.80 6.85
N ASN A 91 -23.59 3.56 6.80
CA ASN A 91 -23.57 2.70 7.98
C ASN A 91 -22.40 1.71 7.87
N CYS A 92 -21.52 1.74 8.86
CA CYS A 92 -20.43 0.78 9.05
C CYS A 92 -20.71 0.02 10.35
N SER A 93 -21.13 -1.24 10.27
CA SER A 93 -21.54 -2.09 11.41
C SER A 93 -22.38 -1.39 12.48
N GLY A 94 -23.48 -0.77 12.06
CA GLY A 94 -24.42 -0.09 12.94
C GLY A 94 -24.05 1.36 13.26
N SER A 95 -22.87 1.83 12.87
CA SER A 95 -22.40 3.19 13.16
C SER A 95 -22.47 4.09 11.92
N PRO A 96 -23.22 5.21 11.97
CA PRO A 96 -23.26 6.18 10.88
C PRO A 96 -21.92 6.91 10.75
N PHE A 97 -21.42 7.10 9.52
CA PHE A 97 -20.21 7.86 9.23
C PHE A 97 -20.36 8.71 7.96
N ASP A 98 -19.52 9.74 7.86
CA ASP A 98 -19.44 10.58 6.66
C ASP A 98 -18.39 10.01 5.69
N PRO A 99 -18.80 9.51 4.52
CA PRO A 99 -17.89 8.93 3.53
C PRO A 99 -16.93 9.96 2.91
N SER A 100 -17.16 11.26 3.11
CA SER A 100 -16.27 12.32 2.63
C SER A 100 -15.03 12.52 3.51
N THR A 101 -15.10 12.12 4.79
CA THR A 101 -14.01 12.30 5.77
C THR A 101 -13.42 10.98 6.22
N THR A 102 -14.15 9.87 6.04
CA THR A 102 -13.81 8.59 6.65
C THR A 102 -14.19 7.45 5.72
N VAL A 103 -13.37 6.40 5.66
CA VAL A 103 -13.68 5.14 5.01
C VAL A 103 -13.99 4.06 6.04
N CYS A 104 -15.02 3.27 5.77
CA CYS A 104 -15.30 2.04 6.50
C CYS A 104 -14.49 0.90 5.89
N ILE A 105 -13.62 0.29 6.68
CA ILE A 105 -12.77 -0.84 6.27
C ILE A 105 -13.18 -2.08 7.06
N SER A 106 -13.38 -3.19 6.35
CA SER A 106 -13.75 -4.50 6.90
C SER A 106 -15.01 -4.45 7.79
N GLY A 107 -15.91 -3.51 7.49
CA GLY A 107 -17.19 -3.38 8.17
C GLY A 107 -17.15 -2.79 9.59
N PHE A 108 -16.00 -2.64 10.26
CA PHE A 108 -15.96 -2.21 11.67
C PHE A 108 -15.02 -1.05 11.97
N GLN A 109 -14.08 -0.70 11.07
CA GLN A 109 -13.05 0.28 11.37
C GLN A 109 -13.12 1.51 10.46
N PHE A 110 -13.01 2.67 11.10
CA PHE A 110 -13.02 3.98 10.48
C PHE A 110 -11.60 4.47 10.25
N CYS A 111 -11.18 4.58 8.99
CA CYS A 111 -9.92 5.24 8.66
C CYS A 111 -10.19 6.60 8.02
N SER A 112 -9.49 7.63 8.49
CA SER A 112 -9.69 8.99 7.99
C SER A 112 -9.15 9.16 6.57
N ILE A 113 -9.79 10.04 5.82
CA ILE A 113 -9.31 10.51 4.52
C ILE A 113 -8.56 11.82 4.76
N VAL A 114 -7.25 11.83 4.50
CA VAL A 114 -6.40 13.02 4.68
C VAL A 114 -5.86 13.43 3.32
N ASN A 115 -6.12 14.69 2.93
CA ASN A 115 -5.74 15.22 1.61
C ASN A 115 -6.25 14.39 0.42
N GLY A 116 -7.44 13.79 0.56
CA GLY A 116 -8.03 12.92 -0.47
C GLY A 116 -7.42 11.51 -0.55
N ILE A 117 -6.46 11.18 0.32
CA ILE A 117 -5.88 9.86 0.45
C ILE A 117 -6.58 9.16 1.61
N PRO A 118 -7.35 8.08 1.38
CA PRO A 118 -7.90 7.27 2.45
C PRO A 118 -6.76 6.55 3.15
N PHE A 119 -6.72 6.66 4.48
CA PHE A 119 -5.86 5.80 5.26
C PHE A 119 -6.42 4.38 5.16
N ILE A 120 -5.53 3.39 5.09
CA ILE A 120 -5.91 1.98 4.95
C ILE A 120 -5.53 1.21 6.21
N ARG A 121 -6.17 0.07 6.44
CA ARG A 121 -5.98 -0.73 7.66
C ARG A 121 -4.68 -1.53 7.59
N CYS A 122 -3.96 -1.58 8.72
CA CYS A 122 -2.89 -2.53 8.98
C CYS A 122 -2.97 -3.02 10.42
N GLY A 123 -3.29 -4.30 10.62
CA GLY A 123 -3.61 -4.78 11.96
C GLY A 123 -4.77 -3.95 12.50
N ASP A 124 -4.65 -3.39 13.70
CA ASP A 124 -5.70 -2.57 14.33
C ASP A 124 -5.54 -1.06 14.10
N GLU A 125 -4.58 -0.65 13.26
CA GLU A 125 -4.26 0.77 13.01
C GLU A 125 -4.58 1.18 11.58
N CYS A 126 -4.91 2.46 11.39
CA CYS A 126 -5.04 3.09 10.08
C CYS A 126 -3.73 3.79 9.72
N TYR A 127 -3.25 3.61 8.49
CA TYR A 127 -1.99 4.20 8.04
C TYR A 127 -2.11 4.91 6.70
N ASP A 128 -1.19 5.85 6.49
CA ASP A 128 -1.01 6.56 5.23
C ASP A 128 -0.13 5.71 4.28
N PRO A 129 -0.68 5.11 3.22
CA PRO A 129 0.08 4.26 2.32
C PRO A 129 1.19 5.01 1.56
N SER A 130 1.14 6.35 1.53
CA SER A 130 2.23 7.15 0.96
C SER A 130 3.45 7.29 1.86
N LYS A 131 3.30 7.02 3.16
CA LYS A 131 4.36 7.19 4.18
C LYS A 131 4.75 5.87 4.84
N GLN A 132 3.82 4.94 4.92
CA GLN A 132 3.97 3.68 5.63
C GLN A 132 3.53 2.51 4.74
N ARG A 133 4.04 1.31 5.03
CA ARG A 133 3.63 0.04 4.44
C ARG A 133 3.16 -0.89 5.54
N CYS A 134 2.17 -1.71 5.24
CA CYS A 134 1.70 -2.77 6.14
C CYS A 134 2.33 -4.11 5.78
N ALA A 135 2.93 -4.78 6.77
CA ALA A 135 3.30 -6.19 6.64
C ALA A 135 2.97 -6.93 7.93
N LEU A 136 2.20 -8.02 7.82
CA LEU A 136 1.79 -8.87 8.95
C LEU A 136 1.10 -8.10 10.09
N GLY A 137 0.29 -7.11 9.74
CA GLY A 137 -0.39 -6.26 10.71
C GLY A 137 0.49 -5.24 11.42
N LEU A 138 1.74 -5.08 10.99
CA LEU A 138 2.69 -4.09 11.51
C LEU A 138 2.99 -3.00 10.48
N LEU A 139 3.13 -1.76 10.96
CA LEU A 139 3.44 -0.59 10.16
C LEU A 139 4.95 -0.36 10.06
N TYR A 140 5.42 -0.13 8.84
CA TYR A 140 6.82 0.22 8.55
C TYR A 140 6.87 1.50 7.73
N ALA A 141 7.87 2.36 7.92
CA ALA A 141 8.00 3.55 7.09
C ALA A 141 8.44 3.19 5.66
N VAL A 142 7.78 3.78 4.65
CA VAL A 142 8.17 3.69 3.24
C VAL A 142 9.56 4.32 3.09
N GLY A 143 10.49 3.62 2.43
CA GLY A 143 11.87 4.07 2.25
C GLY A 143 12.85 3.66 3.36
N THR A 144 12.40 2.96 4.39
CA THR A 144 13.31 2.27 5.32
C THR A 144 13.60 0.85 4.82
N ARG A 145 14.89 0.48 4.76
CA ARG A 145 15.34 -0.89 4.43
C ARG A 145 14.55 -1.89 5.27
N ALA A 146 14.36 -3.10 4.72
CA ALA A 146 13.78 -4.23 5.45
C ALA A 146 14.37 -4.31 6.87
N PRO A 147 13.55 -4.67 7.88
CA PRO A 147 14.03 -4.72 9.26
C PRO A 147 15.27 -5.61 9.35
N THR A 148 16.34 -5.10 9.97
CA THR A 148 17.60 -5.84 10.16
C THR A 148 17.46 -6.99 11.16
N CYS A 149 16.29 -7.15 11.77
CA CYS A 149 16.03 -8.17 12.76
C CYS A 149 14.55 -8.60 12.79
N ILE A 150 14.29 -9.85 13.21
CA ILE A 150 12.94 -10.41 13.39
C ILE A 150 12.39 -9.97 14.77
N PRO A 151 11.21 -9.31 14.82
CA PRO A 151 10.58 -8.92 16.08
C PRO A 151 10.00 -10.13 16.83
N GLU A 152 9.55 -9.94 18.06
CA GLU A 152 8.93 -11.02 18.85
C GLU A 152 7.68 -11.55 18.12
N PHE A 153 7.60 -12.89 17.95
CA PHE A 153 6.58 -13.57 17.14
C PHE A 153 6.56 -13.20 15.64
N GLY A 154 7.59 -12.51 15.14
CA GLY A 154 7.77 -12.24 13.72
C GLY A 154 7.96 -13.51 12.89
N PRO A 155 7.79 -13.41 11.56
CA PRO A 155 8.06 -14.51 10.65
C PRO A 155 9.55 -14.85 10.66
N ASP A 156 9.83 -16.14 10.54
CA ASP A 156 11.15 -16.76 10.56
C ASP A 156 12.04 -16.26 9.40
N GLU A 157 11.41 -15.71 8.37
CA GLU A 157 12.00 -15.44 7.07
C GLU A 157 11.29 -14.24 6.42
N TYR A 158 12.09 -13.31 5.88
CA TYR A 158 11.61 -12.20 5.07
C TYR A 158 11.92 -12.48 3.60
N CYS A 159 10.89 -12.80 2.83
CA CYS A 159 11.02 -13.01 1.40
C CYS A 159 10.77 -11.73 0.61
N ASN A 160 11.67 -11.42 -0.31
CA ASN A 160 11.53 -10.42 -1.37
C ASN A 160 11.81 -11.06 -2.75
N TYR A 161 11.80 -10.28 -3.83
CA TYR A 161 12.05 -10.80 -5.19
C TYR A 161 13.47 -11.37 -5.38
N TYR A 162 14.44 -10.94 -4.57
CA TYR A 162 15.84 -11.42 -4.60
C TYR A 162 16.05 -12.70 -3.80
N GLY A 163 15.01 -13.21 -3.14
CA GLY A 163 15.06 -14.39 -2.31
C GLY A 163 14.58 -14.11 -0.91
N CYS A 164 14.82 -15.08 -0.04
CA CYS A 164 14.40 -15.00 1.34
C CYS A 164 15.62 -14.84 2.25
N GLU A 165 15.55 -13.86 3.14
CA GLU A 165 16.56 -13.60 4.14
C GLU A 165 16.03 -14.03 5.51
N LEU A 166 16.85 -14.70 6.31
CA LEU A 166 16.60 -14.95 7.72
C LEU A 166 17.36 -13.92 8.56
N PRO A 167 16.79 -12.74 8.84
CA PRO A 167 17.44 -11.79 9.74
C PRO A 167 17.54 -12.37 11.16
N PRO A 168 18.54 -11.96 11.94
CA PRO A 168 18.64 -12.38 13.34
C PRO A 168 17.44 -11.88 14.15
N CYS A 169 17.13 -12.50 15.29
CA CYS A 169 16.16 -11.92 16.23
C CYS A 169 16.64 -10.54 16.71
N CYS A 170 15.69 -9.63 16.97
CA CYS A 170 16.04 -8.32 17.51
C CYS A 170 16.74 -8.43 18.88
N PRO A 171 17.64 -7.50 19.25
CA PRO A 171 18.36 -7.56 20.52
C PRO A 171 17.42 -7.77 21.71
N GLY A 172 17.74 -8.75 22.56
CA GLY A 172 16.90 -9.14 23.71
C GLY A 172 15.92 -10.29 23.42
N LEU A 173 15.88 -10.79 22.18
CA LEU A 173 15.07 -11.94 21.78
C LEU A 173 15.97 -13.12 21.37
N PHE A 174 15.50 -14.35 21.54
CA PHE A 174 16.16 -15.57 21.07
C PHE A 174 15.29 -16.36 20.10
N GLY A 175 15.92 -17.06 19.16
CA GLY A 175 15.24 -17.90 18.18
C GLY A 175 14.91 -19.28 18.76
N SER A 176 13.63 -19.66 18.77
CA SER A 176 13.18 -20.99 19.19
C SER A 176 11.97 -21.45 18.38
N GLY A 177 12.17 -22.54 17.62
CA GLY A 177 11.14 -23.12 16.77
C GLY A 177 10.70 -22.20 15.63
N GLY A 178 11.67 -21.56 14.95
CA GLY A 178 11.41 -20.64 13.84
C GLY A 178 11.09 -19.21 14.28
N LYS A 179 10.62 -19.00 15.51
CA LYS A 179 10.16 -17.69 15.98
C LYS A 179 11.12 -17.04 16.97
N CYS A 180 11.14 -15.71 16.99
CA CYS A 180 11.82 -14.93 18.01
C CYS A 180 10.95 -14.75 19.25
N ARG A 181 11.53 -14.96 20.43
CA ARG A 181 10.86 -14.90 21.75
C ARG A 181 11.69 -14.10 22.73
N ALA A 182 11.05 -13.36 23.63
CA ALA A 182 11.75 -12.78 24.78
C ALA A 182 12.20 -13.87 25.76
N PHE A 183 13.26 -13.59 26.52
CA PHE A 183 13.73 -14.43 27.63
C PHE A 183 12.67 -14.63 28.71
#